data_AF-A0A3M5G8I8-F1
#
_entry.id   AF-A0A3M5G8I8-F1
#
_cell.length_a   1.000
_cell.length_b   1.000
_cell.length_c   1.000
_cell.angle_alpha   90.00
_cell.angle_beta   90.00
_cell.angle_gamma   90.00
#
_symmetry.space_group_name_H-M   'P 1'
#
loop_
_entity.id
_entity.type
_entity.pdbx_description
1 polymer ?
#
loop_
_entity_poly.entity_id
_entity_poly.type
_entity_poly.pdbx_seq_one_letter_code
_entity_poly.pdbx_strand_id
1 'polypeptide(L)' 'MERFFFNLKMGLTGRKDYANDGEAIKNITDYSVLFYNEGRLHSTMCYVPPNQYERQAA' A
#
# COMPACT_ATOMS: atom_id res chain seq x y z
N MET A 1 -8.40 6.48 11.14
CA MET A 1 -9.00 5.37 10.38
C MET A 1 -8.18 5.15 9.13
N GLU A 2 -7.73 3.91 8.91
CA GLU A 2 -6.97 3.53 7.72
C GLU A 2 -7.81 3.68 6.45
N ARG A 3 -7.17 4.05 5.34
CA ARG A 3 -7.84 4.22 4.04
C ARG A 3 -7.05 3.54 2.92
N PHE A 4 -6.56 2.32 3.15
CA PHE A 4 -5.73 1.58 2.19
C PHE A 4 -6.33 1.58 0.78
N PHE A 5 -7.50 0.98 0.59
CA PHE A 5 -8.15 0.85 -0.71
C PHE A 5 -8.52 2.20 -1.34
N PHE A 6 -8.86 3.20 -0.53
CA PHE A 6 -9.16 4.54 -1.04
C PHE A 6 -7.89 5.23 -1.57
N ASN A 7 -6.77 5.17 -0.83
CA ASN A 7 -5.49 5.74 -1.28
C ASN A 7 -4.94 4.98 -2.49
N LEU A 8 -5.06 3.65 -2.51
CA LEU A 8 -4.68 2.81 -3.64
C LEU A 8 -5.46 3.23 -4.90
N LYS A 9 -6.79 3.35 -4.80
CA LYS A 9 -7.63 3.72 -5.94
C LYS A 9 -7.38 5.14 -6.44
N MET A 10 -7.21 6.09 -5.53
CA MET A 10 -6.92 7.49 -5.84
C MET A 10 -5.55 7.68 -6.49
N GLY A 11 -4.54 6.96 -6.02
CA GLY A 11 -3.16 7.11 -6.49
C GLY A 11 -2.86 6.36 -7.79
N LEU A 12 -3.41 5.15 -7.95
CA LEU A 12 -2.98 4.24 -9.02
C LEU A 12 -4.02 3.98 -10.10
N THR A 13 -5.31 3.92 -9.79
CA THR A 13 -6.34 3.61 -10.81
C THR A 13 -7.10 4.84 -11.30
N GLY A 14 -6.96 6.00 -10.63
CA GLY A 14 -7.70 7.22 -10.98
C GLY A 14 -7.01 8.16 -11.98
N ARG A 15 -5.71 7.98 -12.25
CA ARG A 15 -4.89 8.89 -13.09
C ARG A 15 -3.95 8.19 -14.07
N LYS A 16 -3.86 6.86 -14.03
CA LYS A 16 -2.92 6.07 -14.83
C LYS A 16 -3.72 5.16 -15.75
N ASP A 17 -3.54 5.35 -17.04
CA ASP A 17 -3.96 4.38 -18.04
C ASP A 17 -2.88 3.29 -18.14
N TYR A 18 -3.22 2.07 -17.74
CA TYR A 18 -2.32 0.93 -17.87
C TYR A 18 -2.40 0.39 -19.29
N ALA A 19 -1.25 0.19 -19.93
CA ALA A 19 -1.21 -0.35 -21.28
C ALA A 19 -1.55 -1.86 -21.32
N ASN A 20 -1.32 -2.57 -20.21
CA ASN A 20 -1.63 -3.98 -20.06
C ASN A 20 -1.89 -4.35 -18.58
N ASP A 21 -2.55 -5.49 -18.38
CA ASP A 21 -2.87 -6.01 -17.04
C ASP A 21 -1.61 -6.32 -16.20
N GLY A 22 -0.50 -6.71 -16.84
CA GLY A 22 0.76 -6.98 -16.16
C GLY A 22 1.37 -5.76 -15.48
N GLU A 23 1.28 -4.59 -16.10
CA GLU A 23 1.70 -3.33 -15.50
C GLU A 23 0.80 -2.92 -14.35
N ALA A 24 -0.52 -3.13 -14.47
CA ALA A 24 -1.45 -2.86 -13.38
C ALA A 24 -1.15 -3.75 -12.16
N ILE A 25 -0.96 -5.05 -12.39
CA ILE A 25 -0.59 -6.02 -11.34
C ILE A 25 0.72 -5.59 -10.67
N LYS A 26 1.77 -5.34 -11.47
CA LYS A 26 3.07 -4.90 -10.93
C LYS A 26 2.94 -3.64 -10.09
N ASN A 27 2.18 -2.65 -10.56
CA ASN A 27 2.04 -1.38 -9.85
C ASN A 27 1.29 -1.54 -8.52
N ILE A 28 0.23 -2.37 -8.49
CA ILE A 28 -0.51 -2.70 -7.27
C ILE A 28 0.39 -3.45 -6.28
N THR A 29 1.21 -4.40 -6.77
CA THR A 29 2.16 -5.14 -5.95
C THR A 29 3.24 -4.21 -5.37
N ASP A 30 3.85 -3.35 -6.19
CA ASP A 30 4.85 -2.38 -5.75
C ASP A 30 4.26 -1.44 -4.68
N TYR A 31 3.04 -0.94 -4.89
CA TYR A 31 2.38 -0.10 -3.89
C TYR A 31 2.13 -0.84 -2.58
N SER A 32 1.68 -2.09 -2.64
CA SER A 32 1.31 -2.85 -1.44
C SER A 32 2.55 -3.26 -0.64
N VAL A 33 3.59 -3.76 -1.31
CA VAL A 33 4.78 -4.30 -0.64
C VAL A 33 5.79 -3.19 -0.33
N LEU A 34 6.24 -2.46 -1.34
CA LEU A 34 7.38 -1.54 -1.21
C LEU A 34 6.99 -0.21 -0.58
N PHE A 35 5.76 0.26 -0.82
CA PHE A 35 5.31 1.54 -0.25
C PHE A 35 4.48 1.35 1.02
N TYR A 36 3.44 0.53 0.96
CA TYR A 36 2.47 0.43 2.04
C TYR A 36 3.02 -0.32 3.25
N ASN A 37 3.47 -1.56 3.05
CA ASN A 37 3.94 -2.40 4.15
C ASN A 37 5.25 -1.91 4.77
N GLU A 38 6.16 -1.34 3.99
CA GLU A 38 7.45 -0.84 4.49
C GLU A 38 7.42 0.60 5.02
N GLY A 39 6.67 1.50 4.39
CA GLY A 39 6.79 2.94 4.66
C GLY A 39 5.57 3.58 5.33
N ARG A 40 4.38 2.98 5.23
CA ARG A 40 3.16 3.66 5.67
C ARG A 40 2.99 3.58 7.19
N LEU A 41 3.19 4.71 7.87
CA LEU A 41 2.91 4.79 9.30
C LEU A 41 1.40 4.75 9.56
N HIS A 42 1.00 3.92 10.54
CA HIS A 42 -0.40 3.76 10.88
C HIS A 42 -0.72 4.27 12.29
N SER A 43 -1.67 5.20 12.40
CA SER A 43 -2.01 5.81 13.70
C SER A 43 -2.68 4.83 14.67
N THR A 44 -3.29 3.73 14.18
CA THR A 44 -3.81 2.67 15.06
C THR A 44 -2.75 1.63 15.42
N MET A 45 -1.62 1.59 14.72
CA MET A 45 -0.49 0.69 15.00
C MET A 45 0.66 1.49 15.64
N CYS A 46 0.35 2.44 16.53
CA CYS A 46 1.36 3.24 17.24
C CYS A 46 2.37 3.97 16.31
N TYR A 47 1.94 4.38 15.11
CA TYR A 47 2.81 5.02 14.12
C TYR A 47 3.99 4.16 13.67
N VAL A 48 3.83 2.84 13.58
CA VAL A 48 4.78 1.96 12.90
C VAL A 48 4.23 1.49 11.55
N PRO A 49 5.11 1.06 10.61
CA PRO A 49 4.70 0.37 9.39
C PRO A 49 4.03 -0.98 9.67
N PRO A 50 3.10 -1.44 8.81
CA PRO A 50 2.44 -2.73 8.96
C PRO A 50 3.42 -3.90 9.12
N ASN A 51 4.49 -3.93 8.33
CA ASN A 51 5.48 -5.02 8.41
C ASN A 51 6.22 -5.06 9.76
N GLN A 52 6.34 -3.92 10.43
CA GLN A 52 7.07 -3.79 11.68
C GLN A 52 6.13 -4.17 12.81
N TYR A 53 4.87 -3.74 12.72
CA TYR A 53 3.83 -4.16 13.62
C TYR A 53 3.66 -5.69 13.65
N GLU A 54 3.55 -6.32 12.47
CA GLU A 54 3.43 -7.78 12.36
C GLU A 54 4.66 -8.51 12.91
N ARG A 55 5.87 -8.01 12.67
CA ARG A 55 7.11 -8.58 13.22
C ARG A 55 7.23 -8.43 14.74
N GLN A 56 6.65 -7.38 15.33
CA GLN A 56 6.63 -7.18 16.77
C GLN A 56 5.56 -8.00 17.48
N ALA A 57 4.53 -8.45 16.74
CA ALA A 57 3.45 -9.28 17.25
C ALA A 57 3.73 -10.79 17.15
N ALA A 58 4.80 -11.19 16.45
CA ALA A 58 5.27 -12.57 16.32
C ALA A 58 6.18 -12.98 17.49
#